data_AF-A0A9D4GKS1-F1
#
_entry.id   AF-A0A9D4GKS1-F1
#
_cell.length_a   1.000
_cell.length_b   1.000
_cell.length_c   1.000
_cell.angle_alpha   90.00
_cell.angle_beta   90.00
_cell.angle_gamma   90.00
#
_symmetry.space_group_name_H-M   'P 1'
#
loop_
_entity.id
_entity.type
_entity.pdbx_description
1 polymer ?
#
loop_
_entity_poly.entity_id
_entity_poly.type
_entity_poly.pdbx_seq_one_letter_code
_entity_poly.pdbx_strand_id
1 'polypeptide(L)'
;MRCKINVSGTLFEFDRNVLKNFPHHTLVDLFPPEEFVGNREEVFVGRSAETFAAILGYYQTGELHMPTTVCPHAFRRELEFWKVPAEDMQTCCSFRLSFFRFCIYLI
;
A
#
# COMPACT_ATOMS: atom_id res chain seq x y z
N MET A 1 8.05 4.56 17.04
CA MET A 1 9.40 4.53 16.41
C MET A 1 9.21 4.80 14.94
N ARG A 2 10.01 5.69 14.35
CA ARG A 2 9.83 6.09 12.95
C ARG A 2 10.52 5.09 12.01
N CYS A 3 9.80 4.68 10.98
CA CYS A 3 10.28 3.88 9.87
C CYS A 3 10.41 4.77 8.63
N LYS A 4 11.39 4.48 7.78
CA LYS A 4 11.66 5.23 6.55
C LYS A 4 11.69 4.30 5.35
N ILE A 5 10.93 4.64 4.31
CA ILE A 5 10.87 3.89 3.05
C ILE A 5 11.00 4.85 1.87
N ASN A 6 11.95 4.59 0.99
CA ASN A 6 12.17 5.31 -0.25
C ASN A 6 11.50 4.53 -1.40
N VAL A 7 10.42 5.08 -1.94
CA VAL A 7 9.68 4.48 -3.06
C VAL A 7 10.04 5.22 -4.34
N SER A 8 10.93 4.61 -5.13
CA SER A 8 11.44 5.17 -6.41
C SER A 8 11.88 6.64 -6.35
N GLY A 9 12.54 7.05 -5.27
CA GLY A 9 13.05 8.41 -5.06
C GLY A 9 12.18 9.28 -4.16
N THR A 10 10.98 8.85 -3.80
CA THR A 10 10.12 9.56 -2.83
C THR A 10 10.26 8.93 -1.45
N LEU A 11 10.74 9.71 -0.48
CA LEU A 11 10.91 9.26 0.91
C LEU A 11 9.60 9.42 1.69
N PHE A 12 9.14 8.34 2.29
CA PHE A 12 8.03 8.30 3.23
C PHE A 12 8.54 7.96 4.63
N GLU A 13 8.03 8.70 5.63
CA GLU A 13 8.26 8.40 7.04
C GLU A 13 6.93 8.09 7.72
N PHE A 14 6.90 7.05 8.56
CA PHE A 14 5.70 6.66 9.29
C PHE A 14 6.03 6.07 10.66
N ASP A 15 5.06 6.06 11.58
CA ASP A 15 5.25 5.39 12.87
C ASP A 15 4.99 3.89 12.75
N ARG A 16 5.91 3.05 13.27
CA ARG A 16 5.81 1.59 13.23
C ARG A 16 4.48 1.04 13.76
N ASN A 17 3.79 1.75 14.65
CA ASN A 17 2.52 1.30 15.20
C ASN A 17 1.45 1.04 14.14
N VAL A 18 1.53 1.70 12.97
CA VAL A 18 0.60 1.47 11.85
C VAL A 18 0.66 0.05 11.29
N LEU A 19 1.73 -0.70 11.55
CA LEU A 19 1.92 -2.07 11.04
C LEU A 19 1.24 -3.16 11.90
N LYS A 20 0.82 -2.83 13.13
CA LYS A 20 0.41 -3.83 14.14
C LYS A 20 -0.80 -4.67 13.76
N ASN A 21 -1.70 -4.14 12.94
CA ASN A 21 -2.99 -4.77 12.62
C ASN A 21 -3.01 -5.50 11.28
N PHE A 22 -1.90 -5.55 10.56
CA PHE A 22 -1.86 -6.00 9.16
C PHE A 22 -0.87 -7.16 8.96
N PRO A 23 -1.13 -8.33 9.56
CA PRO A 23 -0.22 -9.46 9.43
C PRO A 23 -0.11 -9.88 7.96
N HIS A 24 1.11 -10.28 7.54
CA HIS A 24 1.42 -10.80 6.21
C HIS A 24 1.35 -9.80 5.04
N HIS A 25 1.20 -8.51 5.30
CA HIS A 25 1.34 -7.50 4.24
C HIS A 25 2.82 -7.19 3.96
N THR A 26 3.15 -6.86 2.71
CA THR A 26 4.55 -6.62 2.29
C THR A 26 5.22 -5.50 3.08
N LEU A 27 4.50 -4.42 3.42
CA LEU A 27 5.08 -3.34 4.22
C LEU A 27 5.48 -3.81 5.62
N VAL A 28 4.75 -4.76 6.20
CA VAL A 28 5.11 -5.38 7.49
C VAL A 28 6.34 -6.27 7.33
N ASP A 29 6.39 -7.08 6.26
CA ASP A 29 7.51 -7.95 5.95
C ASP A 29 8.83 -7.18 5.73
N LEU A 30 8.76 -5.95 5.20
CA LEU A 30 9.92 -5.07 5.02
C LEU A 30 10.47 -4.51 6.34
N PHE A 31 9.67 -4.54 7.41
CA PHE A 31 9.99 -3.97 8.72
C PHE A 31 9.75 -4.97 9.88
N PRO A 32 10.46 -6.13 9.89
CA PRO A 32 10.31 -7.17 10.91
C PRO A 32 10.68 -6.65 12.31
N PRO A 33 10.03 -7.13 13.39
CA PRO A 33 10.25 -6.66 14.76
C PRO A 33 11.70 -6.76 15.27
N GLU A 34 12.41 -7.81 14.89
CA GLU A 34 13.70 -8.21 15.48
C GLU A 34 14.87 -7.36 14.99
N GLU A 35 14.75 -6.75 13.81
CA GLU A 35 15.84 -6.03 13.15
C GLU A 35 15.87 -4.52 13.44
N PHE A 36 15.06 -4.04 14.39
CA PHE A 36 15.00 -2.62 14.78
C PHE A 36 15.84 -2.26 16.00
N VAL A 37 16.77 -3.14 16.41
CA VAL A 37 17.75 -2.85 17.45
C VAL A 37 18.82 -1.91 16.87
N GLY A 38 18.48 -0.64 16.73
CA GLY A 38 19.30 0.39 16.08
C GLY A 38 18.55 1.06 14.92
N ASN A 39 18.83 2.34 14.68
CA ASN A 39 18.28 3.10 13.56
C ASN A 39 18.48 2.31 12.25
N ARG A 40 17.45 1.60 11.80
CA ARG A 40 17.46 0.99 10.48
C ARG A 40 17.62 2.10 9.44
N GLU A 41 18.51 1.86 8.49
CA GLU A 41 18.62 2.66 7.29
C GLU A 41 17.31 2.60 6.49
N GLU A 42 17.13 3.56 5.59
CA GLU A 42 15.98 3.62 4.70
C GLU A 42 15.83 2.35 3.86
N VAL A 43 14.59 1.85 3.72
CA VAL A 43 14.30 0.73 2.82
C VAL A 43 13.96 1.28 1.44
N PHE A 44 14.67 0.87 0.39
CA PHE A 44 14.31 1.23 -0.98
C PHE A 44 13.36 0.21 -1.62
N VAL A 45 12.34 0.70 -2.33
CA VAL A 45 11.37 -0.11 -3.08
C VAL A 45 11.10 0.51 -4.45
N GLY A 46 11.38 -0.23 -5.53
CA GLY A 46 11.15 0.21 -6.91
C GLY A 46 9.71 0.08 -7.37
N ARG A 47 8.79 0.87 -6.78
CA ARG A 47 7.34 0.87 -7.09
C ARG A 47 6.79 2.29 -7.26
N SER A 48 5.49 2.43 -7.53
CA SER A 48 4.86 3.74 -7.72
C SER A 48 4.63 4.46 -6.39
N ALA A 49 5.36 5.56 -6.18
CA ALA A 49 5.21 6.44 -5.01
C ALA A 49 3.80 7.02 -4.89
N GLU A 50 3.17 7.37 -6.02
CA GLU A 50 1.81 7.91 -6.06
C GLU A 50 0.80 6.93 -5.45
N THR A 51 0.88 5.66 -5.84
CA THR A 51 0.00 4.63 -5.27
C THR A 51 0.37 4.29 -3.83
N PHE A 52 1.66 4.33 -3.50
CA PHE A 52 2.14 4.01 -2.16
C PHE A 52 1.60 4.99 -1.12
N ALA A 53 1.41 6.27 -1.46
CA ALA A 53 0.79 7.23 -0.55
C ALA A 53 -0.61 6.78 -0.07
N ALA A 54 -1.44 6.25 -0.98
CA ALA A 54 -2.75 5.70 -0.63
C ALA A 54 -2.65 4.41 0.18
N ILE A 55 -1.70 3.54 -0.17
CA ILE A 55 -1.43 2.30 0.59
C ILE A 55 -0.98 2.61 2.01
N LEU A 56 -0.06 3.56 2.20
CA LEU A 56 0.37 4.00 3.53
C LEU A 56 -0.79 4.64 4.31
N GLY A 57 -1.63 5.44 3.64
CA GLY A 57 -2.86 5.97 4.21
C GLY A 57 -3.76 4.87 4.78
N TYR A 58 -3.92 3.76 4.06
CA TYR A 58 -4.67 2.60 4.56
C TYR A 58 -4.10 2.04 5.88
N TYR A 59 -2.78 1.91 6.04
CA TYR A 59 -2.20 1.49 7.33
C TYR A 59 -2.47 2.50 8.46
N GLN A 60 -2.57 3.78 8.13
CA GLN A 60 -2.76 4.87 9.11
C GLN A 60 -4.22 5.00 9.55
N THR A 61 -5.19 4.82 8.64
CA THR A 61 -6.61 5.08 8.90
C THR A 61 -7.45 3.81 8.99
N GLY A 62 -6.99 2.70 8.40
CA GLY A 62 -7.81 1.50 8.17
C GLY A 62 -8.77 1.64 6.98
N GLU A 63 -8.72 2.74 6.24
CA GLU A 63 -9.63 3.01 5.11
C GLU A 63 -8.86 3.00 3.79
N LEU A 64 -9.14 2.00 2.94
CA LEU A 64 -8.48 1.87 1.65
C LEU A 64 -9.23 2.67 0.57
N HIS A 65 -8.56 3.68 0.03
CA HIS A 65 -9.05 4.50 -1.08
C HIS A 65 -8.10 4.43 -2.26
N MET A 66 -8.65 4.45 -3.47
CA MET A 66 -7.88 4.49 -4.70
C MET A 66 -7.66 5.94 -5.14
N PRO A 67 -6.42 6.35 -5.50
CA PRO A 67 -6.16 7.66 -6.09
C PRO A 67 -7.01 7.93 -7.34
N THR A 68 -7.47 9.17 -7.51
CA THR A 68 -8.28 9.57 -8.68
C THR A 68 -7.47 9.60 -9.98
N THR A 69 -6.17 9.86 -9.87
CA THR A 69 -5.19 9.96 -10.96
C THR A 69 -4.68 8.62 -11.47
N VAL A 70 -4.90 7.54 -10.73
CA VAL A 70 -4.43 6.19 -11.08
C VAL A 70 -5.58 5.37 -11.66
N CYS A 71 -5.29 4.59 -12.72
CA CYS A 71 -6.27 3.69 -13.29
C CYS A 71 -6.47 2.45 -12.40
N PRO A 72 -7.69 1.88 -12.33
CA PRO A 72 -8.00 0.72 -11.48
C PRO A 72 -7.08 -0.49 -11.65
N HIS A 73 -6.70 -0.81 -12.89
CA HIS A 73 -5.82 -1.94 -13.17
C HIS A 73 -4.41 -1.72 -12.59
N ALA A 74 -3.84 -0.53 -12.74
CA ALA A 74 -2.53 -0.21 -12.19
C ALA A 74 -2.56 -0.24 -10.65
N PHE A 75 -3.59 0.34 -10.03
CA PHE A 75 -3.71 0.32 -8.57
C PHE A 75 -3.86 -1.12 -8.04
N ARG A 76 -4.65 -1.96 -8.70
CA ARG A 76 -4.79 -3.39 -8.33
C ARG A 76 -3.45 -4.13 -8.32
N ARG A 77 -2.60 -3.91 -9.32
CA ARG A 77 -1.26 -4.52 -9.36
C ARG A 77 -0.35 -4.05 -8.22
N GLU A 78 -0.53 -2.81 -7.77
CA GLU A 78 0.16 -2.31 -6.58
C GLU A 78 -0.40 -2.97 -5.33
N LEU A 79 -1.73 -3.05 -5.16
CA LEU A 79 -2.35 -3.77 -4.03
C LEU A 79 -1.85 -5.22 -3.92
N GLU A 80 -1.75 -5.93 -5.06
CA GLU A 80 -1.19 -7.28 -5.13
C GLU A 80 0.27 -7.34 -4.65
N PHE A 81 1.12 -6.39 -5.09
CA PHE A 81 2.52 -6.31 -4.62
C PHE A 81 2.59 -6.03 -3.13
N TRP A 82 1.78 -5.10 -2.62
CA TRP A 82 1.77 -4.72 -1.21
C TRP A 82 1.02 -5.72 -0.32
N LYS A 83 0.42 -6.75 -0.94
CA LYS A 83 -0.45 -7.75 -0.31
C LYS A 83 -1.60 -7.13 0.48
N VAL A 84 -2.14 -6.02 -0.02
CA VAL A 84 -3.32 -5.35 0.53
C VAL A 84 -4.56 -5.91 -0.19
N PRO A 85 -5.54 -6.49 0.52
CA PRO A 85 -6.76 -6.99 -0.10
C PRO A 85 -7.53 -5.88 -0.82
N ALA A 86 -7.91 -6.11 -2.08
CA ALA A 86 -8.71 -5.14 -2.83
C ALA A 86 -10.16 -5.06 -2.32
N GLU A 87 -10.58 -6.07 -1.56
CA GLU A 87 -11.87 -6.20 -0.90
C GLU A 87 -12.04 -5.18 0.25
N ASP A 88 -10.93 -4.70 0.82
CA ASP A 88 -10.93 -3.68 1.88
C ASP A 88 -11.27 -2.28 1.34
N MET A 89 -11.42 -2.15 0.01
CA MET A 89 -11.69 -0.87 -0.62
C MET A 89 -13.04 -0.29 -0.20
N GLN A 90 -13.00 0.95 0.24
CA GLN A 90 -14.19 1.69 0.63
C GLN A 90 -15.17 1.84 -0.53
N THR A 91 -16.46 1.86 -0.22
CA THR A 91 -17.55 1.88 -1.20
C THR A 91 -17.51 3.09 -2.13
N CYS A 92 -16.99 4.22 -1.66
CA CYS A 92 -16.78 5.41 -2.48
C CYS A 92 -15.78 5.20 -3.63
N CYS A 93 -14.89 4.20 -3.52
CA CYS A 93 -13.90 3.86 -4.54
C CYS A 93 -14.19 2.52 -5.25
N SER A 94 -14.93 1.60 -4.60
CA SER A 94 -15.13 0.23 -5.07
C SER A 94 -15.79 0.15 -6.45
N PHE A 95 -16.71 1.07 -6.77
CA PHE A 95 -17.34 1.14 -8.10
C PHE A 95 -16.30 1.23 -9.23
N ARG A 96 -15.26 2.05 -9.05
CA ARG A 96 -14.21 2.20 -10.07
C ARG A 96 -13.40 0.92 -10.25
N LEU A 97 -13.22 0.10 -9.21
CA LEU A 97 -12.58 -1.23 -9.35
C LEU A 97 -13.52 -2.26 -9.98
N SER A 98 -14.81 -2.25 -9.61
CA SER A 98 -15.77 -3.28 -10.03
C SER A 98 -16.10 -3.20 -11.52
N PHE A 99 -16.17 -2.01 -12.12
CA PHE A 99 -16.39 -1.88 -13.57
C PHE A 99 -15.31 -2.57 -14.40
N PHE A 100 -14.06 -2.60 -13.92
CA PHE A 100 -13.00 -3.32 -14.63
C PHE A 100 -13.18 -4.84 -14.54
N ARG A 101 -13.68 -5.40 -13.43
CA ARG A 101 -13.96 -6.85 -13.35
C ARG A 101 -15.01 -7.32 -14.36
N PHE A 102 -15.87 -6.45 -14.89
CA PHE A 102 -16.84 -6.85 -15.92
C PHE A 102 -16.32 -6.68 -17.36
N CYS A 103 -15.41 -5.74 -17.62
CA CYS A 103 -14.92 -5.51 -18.98
C CYS A 103 -13.82 -6.49 -19.45
N ILE A 104 -13.03 -7.10 -18.55
CA ILE A 104 -11.98 -8.07 -18.93
C ILE A 104 -12.46 -9.51 -19.15
N TYR A 105 -13.72 -9.83 -18.81
CA TYR A 105 -14.33 -11.14 -19.10
C TYR A 105 -15.33 -11.11 -20.28
N LEU A 106 -15.39 -9.99 -21.02
CA LEU A 106 -16.27 -9.80 -22.18
C LEU A 106 -15.48 -9.48 -23.48
N ILE A 107 -14.18 -9.81 -23.52
CA ILE A 107 -13.38 -9.81 -24.75
C ILE A 107 -12.76 -11.20 -24.90
#